data_AF-A0A3Q3DMF2-F1
#
_entry.id   AF-A0A3Q3DMF2-F1
#
_cell.length_a   1.000
_cell.length_b   1.000
_cell.length_c   1.000
_cell.angle_alpha   90.00
_cell.angle_beta   90.00
_cell.angle_gamma   90.00
#
_symmetry.space_group_name_H-M   'P 1'
#
loop_
_entity.id
_entity.type
_entity.pdbx_description
1 polymer ?
#
loop_
_entity_poly.entity_id
_entity_poly.type
_entity_poly.pdbx_seq_one_letter_code
_entity_poly.pdbx_strand_id
1 'polypeptide(L)'
;MIGKWKIHLVQKVDARSESVDKKIARLDAELVKYKEQLKKMRDGPSKNMVKQKAMRILKQKRMYEGQRDNLMQQSFNMEQTNYTIQSLKDTKTTVDAMKVGLKDMKKAYKHVKIDQIENIQDQLEDMMEDANEIQEVLGRSYGTPEIDEDDLEAELSALGDEFLMDEDNSYLDEASSAPSIPEGLPGAKSTRDGILVDEFGLPQIPAT
;
A
#
# COMPACT_ATOMS: atom_id res chain seq x y z
N MET A 1 17.58 -19.09 10.12
CA MET A 1 18.13 -19.30 8.75
C MET A 1 17.26 -18.68 7.66
N ILE A 2 15.93 -18.72 7.75
CA ILE A 2 14.97 -18.17 6.75
C ILE A 2 15.19 -16.67 6.45
N GLY A 3 15.49 -15.85 7.47
CA GLY A 3 15.71 -14.41 7.28
C GLY A 3 16.95 -14.04 6.44
N LYS A 4 18.04 -14.82 6.51
CA LYS A 4 19.24 -14.55 5.70
C LYS A 4 19.04 -14.92 4.23
N TRP A 5 18.29 -15.98 3.96
CA TRP A 5 17.91 -16.38 2.59
C TRP A 5 16.96 -15.35 1.94
N LYS A 6 15.99 -14.84 2.71
CA LYS A 6 15.06 -13.79 2.28
C LYS A 6 15.78 -12.50 1.83
N ILE A 7 16.67 -11.98 2.68
CA ILE A 7 17.42 -10.75 2.39
C ILE A 7 18.28 -10.92 1.13
N HIS A 8 18.95 -12.06 1.01
CA HIS A 8 19.82 -12.32 -0.15
C HIS A 8 19.05 -12.42 -1.47
N LEU A 9 17.85 -13.01 -1.46
CA LEU A 9 17.06 -13.18 -2.67
C LEU A 9 16.46 -11.85 -3.16
N VAL A 10 15.93 -11.03 -2.25
CA VAL A 10 15.39 -9.70 -2.56
C VAL A 10 16.49 -8.80 -3.14
N GLN A 11 17.63 -8.71 -2.46
CA GLN A 11 18.78 -7.93 -2.93
C GLN A 11 19.26 -8.34 -4.33
N LYS A 12 19.14 -9.63 -4.67
CA LYS A 12 19.52 -10.14 -5.98
C LYS A 12 18.53 -9.76 -7.07
N VAL A 13 17.23 -9.76 -6.77
CA VAL A 13 16.18 -9.28 -7.70
C VAL A 13 16.35 -7.78 -7.92
N ASP A 14 16.54 -7.00 -6.85
CA ASP A 14 16.74 -5.54 -6.92
C ASP A 14 17.96 -5.17 -7.77
N ALA A 15 19.12 -5.79 -7.50
CA ALA A 15 20.34 -5.55 -8.25
C ALA A 15 20.19 -5.90 -9.74
N ARG A 16 19.41 -6.94 -10.05
CA ARG A 16 19.11 -7.32 -11.42
C ARG A 16 18.14 -6.33 -12.08
N SER A 17 17.11 -5.86 -11.36
CA SER A 17 16.20 -4.82 -11.83
C SER A 17 16.96 -3.55 -12.19
N GLU A 18 17.79 -3.04 -11.28
CA GLU A 18 18.63 -1.86 -11.55
C GLU A 18 19.51 -2.05 -12.79
N SER A 19 20.11 -3.23 -12.95
CA SER A 19 20.93 -3.51 -14.12
C SER A 19 20.12 -3.51 -15.42
N VAL A 20 18.86 -3.96 -15.38
CA VAL A 20 17.97 -3.96 -16.53
C VAL A 20 17.52 -2.53 -16.84
N ASP A 21 17.14 -1.75 -15.83
CA ASP A 21 16.73 -0.35 -15.97
C ASP A 21 17.85 0.52 -16.55
N LYS A 22 19.09 0.33 -16.08
CA LYS A 22 20.27 1.00 -16.65
C LYS A 22 20.48 0.66 -18.13
N LYS A 23 20.14 -0.55 -18.59
CA LYS A 23 20.21 -0.93 -20.02
C LYS A 23 19.07 -0.30 -20.81
N ILE A 24 17.85 -0.30 -20.28
CA ILE A 24 16.69 0.35 -20.90
C ILE A 24 16.98 1.84 -21.11
N ALA A 25 17.46 2.54 -20.08
CA ALA A 25 17.78 3.97 -20.14
C ALA A 25 18.83 4.31 -21.21
N ARG A 26 19.86 3.45 -21.38
CA ARG A 26 20.86 3.62 -22.45
C ARG A 26 20.24 3.47 -23.84
N LEU A 27 19.40 2.45 -24.03
CA LEU A 27 18.71 2.22 -25.30
C LEU A 27 17.72 3.34 -25.63
N ASP A 28 17.05 3.91 -24.62
CA ASP A 28 16.19 5.09 -24.79
C ASP A 28 16.98 6.30 -25.26
N ALA A 29 18.12 6.59 -24.62
CA ALA A 29 18.99 7.68 -25.05
C ALA A 29 19.48 7.51 -26.50
N GLU A 30 19.77 6.27 -26.93
CA GLU A 30 20.10 5.98 -28.33
C GLU A 30 18.90 6.18 -29.28
N LEU A 31 17.70 5.74 -28.88
CA LEU A 31 16.49 5.92 -29.68
C LEU A 31 16.13 7.39 -29.89
N VAL A 32 16.35 8.24 -28.89
CA VAL A 32 16.18 9.70 -29.01
C VAL A 32 17.10 10.26 -30.11
N LYS A 33 18.38 9.88 -30.11
CA LYS A 33 19.34 10.29 -31.16
C LYS A 33 18.91 9.83 -32.54
N TYR A 34 18.46 8.59 -32.68
CA TYR A 34 17.94 8.08 -33.95
C TYR A 34 16.68 8.82 -34.41
N LYS A 35 15.77 9.15 -33.51
CA LYS A 35 14.56 9.93 -33.80
C LYS A 35 14.92 11.32 -34.34
N GLU A 36 15.85 12.02 -33.69
CA GLU A 36 16.33 13.33 -34.14
C GLU A 36 17.03 13.27 -35.50
N GLN A 37 17.89 12.26 -35.70
CA GLN A 37 18.56 12.04 -36.98
C GLN A 37 17.55 11.80 -38.10
N LEU A 38 16.57 10.91 -37.89
CA LEU A 38 15.52 10.62 -38.88
C LEU A 38 14.67 11.84 -39.23
N LYS A 39 14.39 12.72 -38.26
CA LYS A 39 13.64 13.96 -38.48
C LYS A 39 14.35 14.92 -39.45
N LYS A 40 15.70 14.94 -39.44
CA LYS A 40 16.53 15.79 -40.29
C LYS A 40 16.84 15.19 -41.66
N MET A 41 16.47 13.93 -41.91
CA MET A 41 16.78 13.23 -43.15
C MET A 41 15.63 13.30 -44.15
N ARG A 42 15.98 13.56 -45.42
CA ARG A 42 15.07 13.38 -46.55
C ARG A 42 14.80 11.89 -46.76
N ASP A 43 13.59 11.58 -47.24
CA ASP A 43 13.23 10.20 -47.56
C ASP A 43 14.14 9.61 -48.63
N GLY A 44 14.48 8.33 -48.46
CA GLY A 44 15.36 7.61 -49.36
C GLY A 44 16.15 6.48 -48.67
N PRO A 45 17.04 5.80 -49.42
CA PRO A 45 17.78 4.63 -48.95
C PRO A 45 18.55 4.88 -47.65
N SER A 46 19.17 6.05 -47.51
CA SER A 46 19.94 6.43 -46.32
C SER A 46 19.05 6.52 -45.07
N LYS A 47 17.87 7.14 -45.16
CA LYS A 47 16.91 7.24 -44.05
C LYS A 47 16.36 5.86 -43.67
N ASN A 48 16.13 5.00 -44.65
CA ASN A 48 15.70 3.62 -44.42
C ASN A 48 16.74 2.81 -43.64
N MET A 49 18.04 2.98 -43.93
CA MET A 49 19.11 2.32 -43.16
C MET A 49 19.13 2.75 -41.69
N VAL A 50 18.97 4.05 -41.43
CA VAL A 50 18.88 4.59 -40.05
C VAL A 50 17.63 4.08 -39.34
N LYS A 51 16.48 4.03 -40.04
CA LYS A 51 15.24 3.45 -39.51
C LYS A 51 15.42 1.98 -39.12
N GLN A 52 16.10 1.18 -39.94
CA GLN A 52 16.39 -0.23 -39.63
C GLN A 52 17.29 -0.37 -38.39
N LYS A 53 18.28 0.51 -38.21
CA LYS A 53 19.11 0.53 -36.98
C LYS A 53 18.26 0.87 -35.76
N ALA A 54 17.45 1.91 -35.83
CA ALA A 54 16.54 2.31 -34.74
C ALA A 54 15.56 1.17 -34.37
N MET A 55 15.03 0.45 -35.37
CA MET A 55 14.15 -0.70 -35.12
C MET A 55 14.84 -1.84 -34.38
N ARG A 56 16.14 -2.08 -34.58
CA ARG A 56 16.90 -3.09 -33.82
C ARG A 56 17.06 -2.68 -32.36
N ILE A 57 17.40 -1.42 -32.11
CA ILE A 57 17.51 -0.86 -30.75
C ILE A 57 16.15 -0.94 -30.03
N LEU A 58 15.06 -0.59 -30.71
CA LEU A 58 13.72 -0.66 -30.14
C LEU A 58 13.33 -2.11 -29.76
N LYS A 59 13.64 -3.09 -30.61
CA LYS A 59 13.43 -4.51 -30.29
C LYS A 59 14.23 -4.94 -29.05
N GLN A 60 15.49 -4.51 -28.96
CA GLN A 60 16.32 -4.80 -27.80
C GLN A 60 15.78 -4.15 -26.53
N LYS A 61 15.28 -2.91 -26.63
CA LYS A 61 14.63 -2.22 -25.51
C LYS A 61 13.42 -3.00 -25.02
N ARG A 62 12.50 -3.38 -25.92
CA ARG A 62 11.30 -4.17 -25.56
C ARG A 62 11.63 -5.50 -24.91
N MET A 63 12.71 -6.15 -25.35
CA MET A 63 13.18 -7.38 -24.69
C MET A 63 13.59 -7.13 -23.23
N TYR A 64 14.27 -6.02 -22.94
CA TYR A 64 14.64 -5.68 -21.56
C TYR A 64 13.46 -5.17 -20.74
N GLU A 65 12.52 -4.43 -21.33
CA GLU A 65 11.24 -4.06 -20.66
C GLU A 65 10.50 -5.33 -20.21
N GLY A 66 10.37 -6.33 -21.09
CA GLY A 66 9.79 -7.62 -20.68
C GLY A 66 10.58 -8.34 -19.59
N GLN A 67 11.91 -8.23 -19.56
CA GLN A 67 12.72 -8.78 -18.45
C GLN A 67 12.46 -8.04 -17.13
N ARG A 68 12.31 -6.72 -17.17
CA ARG A 68 11.98 -5.90 -15.99
C ARG A 68 10.60 -6.27 -15.45
N ASP A 69 9.61 -6.41 -16.32
CA ASP A 69 8.24 -6.74 -15.91
C ASP A 69 8.19 -8.13 -15.23
N ASN A 70 8.95 -9.11 -15.75
CA ASN A 70 9.12 -10.41 -15.10
C ASN A 70 9.80 -10.32 -13.71
N LEU A 71 10.79 -9.43 -13.55
CA LEU A 71 11.45 -9.17 -12.27
C LEU A 71 10.49 -8.50 -11.28
N MET A 72 9.64 -7.58 -11.75
CA MET A 72 8.63 -6.92 -10.95
C MET A 72 7.62 -7.93 -10.40
N GLN A 73 7.14 -8.84 -11.25
CA GLN A 73 6.26 -9.94 -10.81
C GLN A 73 6.94 -10.85 -9.79
N GLN A 74 8.22 -11.17 -9.96
CA GLN A 74 8.98 -11.95 -8.98
C GLN A 74 9.07 -11.23 -7.64
N SER A 75 9.34 -9.91 -7.65
CA SER A 75 9.37 -9.09 -6.44
C SER A 75 8.02 -9.10 -5.73
N PHE A 76 6.93 -8.89 -6.47
CA PHE A 76 5.57 -8.92 -5.92
C PHE A 76 5.24 -10.27 -5.27
N ASN A 77 5.51 -11.39 -5.96
CA ASN A 77 5.27 -12.73 -5.41
C ASN A 77 6.09 -12.98 -4.13
N MET A 78 7.30 -12.43 -4.05
CA MET A 78 8.14 -12.52 -2.85
C MET A 78 7.59 -11.66 -1.71
N GLU A 79 7.05 -10.49 -2.00
CA GLU A 79 6.39 -9.63 -1.02
C GLU A 79 5.14 -10.28 -0.43
N GLN A 80 4.29 -10.87 -1.29
CA GLN A 80 3.14 -11.66 -0.85
C GLN A 80 3.56 -12.84 0.05
N THR A 81 4.57 -13.60 -0.38
CA THR A 81 5.14 -14.70 0.44
C THR A 81 5.68 -14.18 1.78
N ASN A 82 6.27 -12.99 1.79
CA ASN A 82 6.78 -12.37 3.01
C ASN A 82 5.68 -11.99 3.99
N TYR A 83 4.57 -11.48 3.48
CA TYR A 83 3.38 -11.20 4.27
C TYR A 83 2.83 -12.49 4.91
N THR A 84 2.66 -13.55 4.12
CA THR A 84 2.23 -14.86 4.63
C THR A 84 3.17 -15.40 5.70
N ILE A 85 4.49 -15.32 5.50
CA ILE A 85 5.48 -15.76 6.51
C ILE A 85 5.34 -14.96 7.80
N GLN A 86 5.04 -13.66 7.72
CA GLN A 86 4.86 -12.84 8.91
C GLN A 86 3.59 -13.24 9.67
N SER A 87 2.46 -13.37 8.97
CA SER A 87 1.21 -13.89 9.55
C SER A 87 1.42 -15.25 10.23
N LEU A 88 2.15 -16.18 9.60
CA LEU A 88 2.46 -17.48 10.20
C LEU A 88 3.29 -17.38 11.49
N LYS A 89 4.20 -16.39 11.60
CA LYS A 89 4.95 -16.17 12.85
C LYS A 89 4.06 -15.60 13.95
N ASP A 90 3.14 -14.72 13.60
CA ASP A 90 2.23 -14.11 14.55
C ASP A 90 1.26 -15.19 15.09
N THR A 91 0.69 -16.00 14.21
CA THR A 91 -0.10 -17.20 14.59
C THR A 91 0.67 -18.14 15.48
N LYS A 92 1.95 -18.43 15.16
CA LYS A 92 2.79 -19.26 16.02
C LYS A 92 2.93 -18.65 17.42
N THR A 93 3.15 -17.34 17.51
CA THR A 93 3.29 -16.63 18.78
C THR A 93 2.02 -16.74 19.62
N THR A 94 0.84 -16.58 19.00
CA THR A 94 -0.46 -16.81 19.64
C THR A 94 -0.59 -18.25 20.15
N VAL A 95 -0.28 -19.24 19.32
CA VAL A 95 -0.35 -20.66 19.72
C VAL A 95 0.61 -20.98 20.87
N ASP A 96 1.81 -20.41 20.85
CA ASP A 96 2.77 -20.59 21.94
C ASP A 96 2.26 -19.95 23.25
N ALA A 97 1.58 -18.80 23.17
CA ALA A 97 0.93 -18.17 24.33
C ALA A 97 -0.25 -19.02 24.87
N MET A 98 -1.10 -19.56 23.98
CA MET A 98 -2.20 -20.45 24.37
C MET A 98 -1.69 -21.71 25.08
N LYS A 99 -0.58 -22.30 24.61
CA LYS A 99 0.06 -23.45 25.28
C LYS A 99 0.53 -23.12 26.69
N VAL A 100 1.05 -21.91 26.91
CA VAL A 100 1.44 -21.44 28.25
C VAL A 100 0.20 -21.28 29.13
N GLY A 101 -0.84 -20.61 28.64
CA GLY A 101 -2.11 -20.46 29.36
C GLY A 101 -2.74 -21.79 29.75
N LEU A 102 -2.80 -22.75 28.81
CA LEU A 102 -3.32 -24.10 29.08
C LEU A 102 -2.50 -24.85 30.13
N LYS A 103 -1.16 -24.66 30.15
CA LYS A 103 -0.29 -25.27 31.15
C LYS A 103 -0.55 -24.71 32.55
N ASP A 104 -0.76 -23.40 32.66
CA ASP A 104 -1.04 -22.74 33.93
C ASP A 104 -2.47 -23.04 34.42
N MET A 105 -3.43 -23.10 33.51
CA MET A 105 -4.77 -23.61 33.79
C MET A 105 -4.70 -25.03 34.38
N LYS A 106 -3.99 -25.97 33.72
CA LYS A 106 -3.80 -27.34 34.24
C LYS A 106 -3.16 -27.40 35.63
N LYS A 107 -2.28 -26.45 35.99
CA LYS A 107 -1.72 -26.38 37.36
C LYS A 107 -2.77 -25.87 38.35
N ALA A 108 -3.53 -24.84 38.00
CA ALA A 108 -4.62 -24.33 38.83
C ALA A 108 -5.67 -25.42 39.11
N TYR A 109 -6.03 -26.21 38.09
CA TYR A 109 -6.96 -27.35 38.20
C TYR A 109 -6.48 -28.43 39.17
N LYS A 110 -5.17 -28.69 39.28
CA LYS A 110 -4.63 -29.65 40.26
C LYS A 110 -4.82 -29.23 41.72
N HIS A 111 -5.12 -27.96 41.96
CA HIS A 111 -5.42 -27.42 43.30
C HIS A 111 -6.94 -27.35 43.59
N VAL A 112 -7.80 -27.68 42.62
CA VAL A 112 -9.26 -27.77 42.79
C VAL A 112 -9.64 -29.22 43.15
N LYS A 113 -10.32 -29.41 44.28
CA LYS A 113 -10.67 -30.74 44.81
C LYS A 113 -11.72 -31.45 43.94
N ILE A 114 -11.54 -32.77 43.84
CA ILE A 114 -12.17 -33.80 42.98
C ILE A 114 -13.71 -33.95 43.09
N ASP A 115 -14.42 -33.15 43.87
CA ASP A 115 -15.88 -33.27 44.01
C ASP A 115 -16.68 -32.41 43.00
N GLN A 116 -16.02 -31.76 42.03
CA GLN A 116 -16.66 -30.92 40.99
C GLN A 116 -16.53 -31.51 39.57
N ILE A 117 -16.30 -32.82 39.46
CA ILE A 117 -15.86 -33.51 38.23
C ILE A 117 -16.88 -33.53 37.08
N GLU A 118 -18.17 -33.28 37.30
CA GLU A 118 -19.16 -33.26 36.21
C GLU A 118 -18.99 -32.07 35.24
N ASN A 119 -18.37 -30.96 35.67
CA ASN A 119 -18.13 -29.78 34.84
C ASN A 119 -16.92 -29.93 33.87
N ILE A 120 -16.20 -31.06 33.93
CA ILE A 120 -14.97 -31.27 33.14
C ILE A 120 -15.29 -31.86 31.76
N GLN A 121 -16.43 -32.53 31.61
CA GLN A 121 -16.83 -33.11 30.33
C GLN A 121 -17.27 -32.01 29.35
N ASP A 122 -18.05 -31.05 29.83
CA ASP A 122 -18.48 -29.87 29.06
C ASP A 122 -17.27 -29.02 28.61
N GLN A 123 -16.24 -28.85 29.44
CA GLN A 123 -15.04 -28.09 29.07
C GLN A 123 -14.13 -28.80 28.06
N LEU A 124 -14.26 -30.12 27.92
CA LEU A 124 -13.52 -30.89 26.92
C LEU A 124 -14.24 -30.83 25.56
N GLU A 125 -15.56 -30.63 25.58
CA GLU A 125 -16.38 -30.36 24.40
C GLU A 125 -16.14 -28.94 23.88
N ASP A 126 -16.11 -27.92 24.76
CA ASP A 126 -15.74 -26.54 24.41
C ASP A 126 -14.34 -26.45 23.79
N MET A 127 -13.36 -27.19 24.33
CA MET A 127 -11.98 -27.18 23.80
C MET A 127 -11.86 -27.91 22.44
N MET A 128 -12.79 -28.82 22.11
CA MET A 128 -12.91 -29.43 20.78
C MET A 128 -13.61 -28.50 19.78
N GLU A 129 -14.55 -27.67 20.23
CA GLU A 129 -15.14 -26.59 19.44
C GLU A 129 -14.12 -25.49 19.13
N ASP A 130 -13.36 -25.01 20.11
CA ASP A 130 -12.27 -24.03 19.90
C ASP A 130 -11.21 -24.54 18.91
N ALA A 131 -10.91 -25.84 18.94
CA ALA A 131 -9.97 -26.45 18.00
C ALA A 131 -10.52 -26.51 16.57
N ASN A 132 -11.82 -26.75 16.40
CA ASN A 132 -12.49 -26.69 15.09
C ASN A 132 -12.64 -25.24 14.61
N GLU A 133 -12.89 -24.28 15.49
CA GLU A 133 -12.94 -22.84 15.16
C GLU A 133 -11.56 -22.31 14.74
N ILE A 134 -10.47 -22.76 15.38
CA ILE A 134 -9.10 -22.50 14.91
C ILE A 134 -8.87 -23.11 13.52
N GLN A 135 -9.45 -24.27 13.22
CA GLN A 135 -9.38 -24.92 11.92
C GLN A 135 -10.21 -24.17 10.85
N GLU A 136 -11.29 -23.51 11.25
CA GLU A 136 -12.10 -22.61 10.41
C GLU A 136 -11.44 -21.24 10.20
N VAL A 137 -10.78 -20.68 11.22
CA VAL A 137 -10.00 -19.43 11.13
C VAL A 137 -8.72 -19.62 10.32
N LEU A 138 -8.05 -20.78 10.44
CA LEU A 138 -7.00 -21.17 9.50
C LEU A 138 -7.58 -21.52 8.11
N GLY A 139 -8.83 -21.98 8.04
CA GLY A 139 -9.63 -22.13 6.81
C GLY A 139 -10.02 -20.80 6.16
N ARG A 140 -10.10 -19.69 6.91
CA ARG A 140 -10.22 -18.33 6.36
C ARG A 140 -8.94 -17.87 5.66
N SER A 141 -7.82 -18.58 5.78
CA SER A 141 -6.69 -18.42 4.85
C SER A 141 -7.01 -18.92 3.43
N TYR A 142 -8.15 -19.60 3.22
CA TYR A 142 -8.81 -19.81 1.92
C TYR A 142 -9.96 -18.82 1.68
N GLY A 143 -9.97 -17.67 2.35
CA GLY A 143 -10.71 -16.50 1.88
C GLY A 143 -10.11 -16.06 0.55
N THR A 144 -10.94 -16.02 -0.49
CA THR A 144 -10.57 -15.43 -1.79
C THR A 144 -9.98 -14.03 -1.53
N PRO A 145 -8.93 -13.59 -2.26
CA PRO A 145 -8.30 -12.29 -2.01
C PRO A 145 -9.36 -11.20 -1.94
N GLU A 146 -9.36 -10.40 -0.87
CA GLU A 146 -10.21 -9.21 -0.80
C GLU A 146 -9.82 -8.28 -1.95
N ILE A 147 -10.77 -8.01 -2.84
CA ILE A 147 -10.64 -6.99 -3.88
C ILE A 147 -11.00 -5.67 -3.20
N ASP A 148 -10.10 -4.70 -3.26
CA ASP A 148 -10.25 -3.40 -2.59
C ASP A 148 -11.24 -2.50 -3.36
N GLU A 149 -12.24 -1.96 -2.65
CA GLU A 149 -13.23 -1.05 -3.24
C GLU A 149 -12.60 0.28 -3.69
N ASP A 150 -11.46 0.68 -3.11
CA ASP A 150 -10.74 1.90 -3.48
C ASP A 150 -9.96 1.74 -4.81
N ASP A 151 -9.48 0.52 -5.12
CA ASP A 151 -8.84 0.20 -6.41
C ASP A 151 -9.90 0.14 -7.53
N LEU A 152 -11.12 -0.31 -7.19
CA LEU A 152 -12.33 -0.21 -8.03
C LEU A 152 -12.82 1.25 -8.19
N GLU A 153 -12.70 2.10 -7.17
CA GLU A 153 -13.07 3.52 -7.23
C GLU A 153 -12.05 4.35 -8.03
N ALA A 154 -10.77 4.00 -7.99
CA ALA A 154 -9.76 4.57 -8.87
C ALA A 154 -9.95 4.15 -10.34
N GLU A 155 -10.30 2.88 -10.59
CA GLU A 155 -10.72 2.43 -11.94
C GLU A 155 -12.04 3.11 -12.39
N LEU A 156 -12.99 3.37 -11.48
CA LEU A 156 -14.24 4.12 -11.74
C LEU A 156 -13.99 5.61 -12.02
N SER A 157 -13.09 6.26 -11.28
CA SER A 157 -12.74 7.67 -11.47
C SER A 157 -11.96 7.88 -12.78
N ALA A 158 -11.14 6.91 -13.19
CA ALA A 158 -10.52 6.90 -14.52
C ALA A 158 -11.55 6.77 -15.66
N LEU A 159 -12.69 6.10 -15.43
CA LEU A 159 -13.83 6.04 -16.35
C LEU A 159 -14.66 7.35 -16.37
N GLY A 160 -14.65 8.14 -15.29
CA GLY A 160 -15.32 9.44 -15.15
C GLY A 160 -14.54 10.63 -15.70
N ASP A 161 -13.21 10.62 -15.63
CA ASP A 161 -12.34 11.61 -16.30
C ASP A 161 -12.42 11.52 -17.84
N GLU A 162 -12.76 10.34 -18.39
CA GLU A 162 -13.11 10.15 -19.80
C GLU A 162 -14.42 10.89 -20.18
N PHE A 163 -15.30 11.18 -19.19
CA PHE A 163 -16.54 11.95 -19.34
C PHE A 163 -16.33 13.47 -19.14
N LEU A 164 -15.35 13.88 -18.33
CA LEU A 164 -14.98 15.29 -18.07
C LEU A 164 -14.23 15.96 -19.22
N MET A 165 -13.69 15.19 -20.18
CA MET A 165 -13.20 15.75 -21.43
C MET A 165 -14.31 16.16 -22.42
N ASP A 166 -15.58 15.82 -22.13
CA ASP A 166 -16.75 16.17 -22.95
C ASP A 166 -17.57 17.37 -22.42
N GLU A 167 -17.27 17.93 -21.23
CA GLU A 167 -18.02 19.06 -20.64
C GLU A 167 -17.22 20.38 -20.60
N ASP A 168 -16.90 20.88 -21.79
CA ASP A 168 -16.86 22.32 -22.07
C ASP A 168 -18.15 22.99 -21.50
N ASN A 169 -18.04 24.23 -20.98
CA ASN A 169 -19.06 25.31 -20.90
C ASN A 169 -19.34 25.95 -19.51
N SER A 170 -18.75 27.15 -19.31
CA SER A 170 -19.47 28.36 -18.86
C SER A 170 -19.89 28.58 -17.38
N TYR A 171 -19.18 28.09 -16.35
CA TYR A 171 -19.53 28.42 -14.94
C TYR A 171 -18.48 29.20 -14.12
N LEU A 172 -17.30 29.49 -14.67
CA LEU A 172 -16.18 30.11 -13.91
C LEU A 172 -16.13 31.64 -13.92
N ASP A 173 -17.04 32.34 -14.60
CA ASP A 173 -16.95 33.80 -14.80
C ASP A 173 -17.53 34.63 -13.62
N GLU A 174 -18.39 34.03 -12.77
CA GLU A 174 -19.18 34.78 -11.78
C GLU A 174 -18.47 35.03 -10.43
N ALA A 175 -17.34 34.38 -10.17
CA ALA A 175 -16.60 34.51 -8.90
C ALA A 175 -15.73 35.78 -8.79
N SER A 176 -15.57 36.54 -9.89
CA SER A 176 -14.68 37.71 -9.97
C SER A 176 -15.28 39.01 -9.39
N SER A 177 -16.53 38.98 -8.91
CA SER A 177 -17.30 40.19 -8.54
C SER A 177 -17.58 40.39 -7.04
N ALA A 178 -16.95 39.63 -6.13
CA ALA A 178 -17.22 39.76 -4.68
C ALA A 178 -16.27 40.78 -3.99
N PRO A 179 -16.77 41.68 -3.11
CA PRO A 179 -15.97 42.73 -2.47
C PRO A 179 -15.13 42.24 -1.27
N SER A 180 -14.00 42.90 -1.00
CA SER A 180 -12.92 42.45 -0.08
C SER A 180 -13.20 42.70 1.42
N ILE A 181 -12.66 41.82 2.28
CA ILE A 181 -12.85 41.77 3.76
C ILE A 181 -11.77 42.62 4.50
N PRO A 182 -12.08 43.29 5.65
CA PRO A 182 -11.15 44.19 6.35
C PRO A 182 -9.97 43.50 7.06
N GLU A 183 -8.81 44.14 7.05
CA GLU A 183 -7.54 43.66 7.63
C GLU A 183 -7.43 43.91 9.15
N GLY A 184 -7.25 42.84 9.92
CA GLY A 184 -6.83 42.89 11.33
C GLY A 184 -6.26 41.54 11.80
N LEU A 185 -4.99 41.52 12.22
CA LEU A 185 -4.24 40.31 12.57
C LEU A 185 -4.78 39.60 13.84
N PRO A 186 -4.74 38.25 13.90
CA PRO A 186 -5.23 37.49 15.05
C PRO A 186 -4.26 37.60 16.24
N GLY A 187 -4.78 37.99 17.42
CA GLY A 187 -4.00 38.02 18.67
C GLY A 187 -4.26 39.20 19.61
N ALA A 188 -5.12 40.15 19.27
CA ALA A 188 -5.46 41.25 20.18
C ALA A 188 -6.48 40.81 21.24
N LYS A 189 -6.15 41.01 22.53
CA LYS A 189 -7.07 40.78 23.65
C LYS A 189 -8.36 41.57 23.41
N SER A 190 -9.48 40.86 23.39
CA SER A 190 -10.80 41.48 23.19
C SER A 190 -11.43 41.81 24.53
N THR A 191 -11.97 43.01 24.64
CA THR A 191 -12.73 43.48 25.81
C THR A 191 -14.17 43.59 25.40
N ARG A 192 -15.08 43.00 26.18
CA ARG A 192 -16.52 43.15 25.99
C ARG A 192 -17.10 43.72 27.27
N ASP A 193 -17.72 44.90 27.17
CA ASP A 193 -18.30 45.64 28.31
C ASP A 193 -17.34 45.84 29.51
N GLY A 194 -16.07 46.11 29.23
CA GLY A 194 -15.04 46.41 30.24
C GLY A 194 -14.50 45.20 31.00
N ILE A 195 -14.92 43.98 30.65
CA ILE A 195 -14.43 42.73 31.25
C ILE A 195 -13.45 42.06 30.29
N LEU A 196 -12.28 41.67 30.81
CA LEU A 196 -11.31 40.87 30.06
C LEU A 196 -11.85 39.44 29.94
N VAL A 197 -12.06 39.01 28.69
CA VAL A 197 -12.51 37.65 28.37
C VAL A 197 -11.39 36.87 27.70
N ASP A 198 -11.36 35.56 27.95
CA ASP A 198 -10.46 34.65 27.24
C ASP A 198 -10.98 34.26 25.85
N GLU A 199 -10.25 33.38 25.17
CA GLU A 199 -10.54 32.91 23.81
C GLU A 199 -11.90 32.21 23.66
N PHE A 200 -12.49 31.74 24.77
CA PHE A 200 -13.82 31.15 24.80
C PHE A 200 -14.91 32.15 25.23
N GLY A 201 -14.55 33.43 25.41
CA GLY A 201 -15.48 34.49 25.80
C GLY A 201 -15.86 34.45 27.28
N LEU A 202 -15.09 33.75 28.12
CA LEU A 202 -15.36 33.62 29.55
C LEU A 202 -14.65 34.73 30.35
N PRO A 203 -15.31 35.30 31.39
CA PRO A 203 -14.70 36.32 32.25
C PRO A 203 -13.49 35.77 33.00
N GLN A 204 -12.34 36.45 32.92
CA GLN A 204 -11.19 36.09 33.74
C GLN A 204 -11.37 36.62 35.17
N ILE A 205 -11.52 35.71 36.13
CA ILE A 205 -11.55 36.05 37.57
C ILE A 205 -10.11 36.27 38.09
N PRO A 206 -9.86 37.35 38.86
CA PRO A 206 -8.53 37.57 39.45
C PRO A 206 -8.28 36.54 40.55
N ALA A 207 -7.18 35.80 40.44
CA ALA A 207 -6.70 34.90 41.48
C ALA A 207 -6.35 35.72 42.75
N THR A 208 -6.91 35.34 43.90
CA THR A 208 -6.44 35.77 45.23
C THR A 208 -5.68 34.62 45.87
#